data_AF-A0AAE2BP70-F1
#
_entry.id   AF-A0AAE2BP70-F1
#
_cell.length_a   1.000
_cell.length_b   1.000
_cell.length_c   1.000
_cell.angle_alpha   90.00
_cell.angle_beta   90.00
_cell.angle_gamma   90.00
#
_symmetry.space_group_name_H-M   'P 1'
#
loop_
_entity.id
_entity.type
_entity.pdbx_description
1 polymer ?
#
loop_
_entity_poly.entity_id
_entity_poly.type
_entity_poly.pdbx_seq_one_letter_code
_entity_poly.pdbx_strand_id
1 'polypeptide(L)'
;MEIPVVDFSKVNGKERADTMALIDHYCKEWGFFQLINHNISEELLDRVKKVAIECYKLEREAGFKNSKSVQLLNELVTRRAMRK
;
A
#
# COMPACT_ATOMS: atom_id res chain seq x y z
N MET A 1 -1.17 -6.33 -15.46
CA MET A 1 -0.10 -5.34 -15.21
C MET A 1 0.60 -5.77 -13.94
N GLU A 2 1.88 -6.12 -14.04
CA GLU A 2 2.71 -6.43 -12.89
C GLU A 2 3.45 -5.16 -12.45
N ILE A 3 3.57 -4.94 -11.14
CA ILE A 3 4.28 -3.78 -10.60
C ILE A 3 5.78 -4.08 -10.61
N PRO A 4 6.66 -3.18 -11.07
CA PRO A 4 8.09 -3.43 -11.09
C PRO A 4 8.63 -3.63 -9.67
N VAL A 5 9.53 -4.59 -9.51
CA VAL A 5 10.18 -4.90 -8.24
C VAL A 5 11.69 -4.71 -8.39
N VAL A 6 12.31 -4.05 -7.41
CA VAL A 6 13.75 -3.83 -7.34
C VAL A 6 14.31 -4.47 -6.08
N ASP A 7 15.31 -5.33 -6.25
CA ASP A 7 16.07 -5.90 -5.15
C ASP A 7 17.09 -4.89 -4.64
N PHE A 8 16.80 -4.30 -3.48
CA PHE A 8 17.62 -3.25 -2.91
C PHE A 8 18.93 -3.76 -2.32
N SER A 9 19.10 -5.06 -2.10
CA SER A 9 20.39 -5.62 -1.64
C SER A 9 21.52 -5.39 -2.65
N LYS A 10 21.16 -5.28 -3.95
CA LYS A 10 22.10 -5.12 -5.06
C LYS A 10 22.74 -3.75 -5.15
N VAL A 11 22.19 -2.73 -4.47
CA VAL A 11 22.72 -1.36 -4.51
C VAL A 11 24.06 -1.21 -3.80
N ASN A 12 24.40 -2.15 -2.90
CA ASN A 12 25.66 -2.14 -2.16
C ASN A 12 26.70 -3.12 -2.74
N GLY A 13 26.47 -3.65 -3.95
CA GLY A 13 27.30 -4.67 -4.57
C GLY A 13 27.83 -4.30 -5.96
N LYS A 14 28.32 -5.31 -6.67
CA LYS A 14 28.83 -5.17 -8.05
C LYS A 14 27.75 -4.72 -9.05
N GLU A 15 26.50 -5.08 -8.78
CA GLU A 15 25.33 -4.76 -9.61
C GLU A 15 24.75 -3.34 -9.32
N ARG A 16 25.47 -2.50 -8.56
CA ARG A 16 24.97 -1.17 -8.19
C ARG A 16 24.63 -0.32 -9.40
N ALA A 17 25.49 -0.27 -10.42
CA ALA A 17 25.27 0.58 -11.59
C ALA A 17 23.97 0.19 -12.32
N ASP A 18 23.78 -1.11 -12.57
CA ASP A 18 22.60 -1.64 -13.24
C ASP A 18 21.32 -1.43 -12.42
N THR A 19 21.39 -1.66 -11.11
CA THR A 19 20.26 -1.44 -10.20
C THR A 19 19.86 0.03 -10.15
N MET A 20 20.83 0.95 -10.15
CA MET A 20 20.55 2.39 -10.17
C MET A 20 19.96 2.85 -11.52
N ALA A 21 20.43 2.29 -12.64
CA ALA A 21 19.84 2.55 -13.96
C ALA A 21 18.39 2.05 -14.04
N LEU A 22 18.10 0.90 -13.43
CA LEU A 22 16.75 0.36 -13.33
C LEU A 22 15.82 1.29 -12.52
N ILE A 23 16.30 1.79 -11.38
CA ILE A 23 15.55 2.77 -10.56
C ILE A 23 15.27 4.05 -11.36
N ASP A 24 16.27 4.60 -12.07
CA ASP A 24 16.08 5.78 -12.92
C ASP A 24 15.02 5.54 -14.01
N HIS A 25 15.07 4.39 -14.67
CA HIS A 25 14.09 4.00 -15.67
C HIS A 25 12.67 3.88 -15.07
N TYR A 26 12.51 3.21 -13.94
CA TYR A 26 11.20 3.06 -13.29
C TYR A 26 10.66 4.39 -12.75
N CYS A 27 11.51 5.28 -12.27
CA CYS A 27 11.10 6.65 -11.90
C CYS A 27 10.51 7.41 -13.10
N LYS A 28 11.08 7.26 -14.30
CA LYS A 28 10.66 7.98 -15.52
C LYS A 28 9.41 7.38 -16.16
N GLU A 29 9.39 6.06 -16.34
CA GLU A 29 8.38 5.39 -17.15
C GLU A 29 7.19 4.87 -16.33
N TRP A 30 7.41 4.51 -15.06
CA TRP A 30 6.36 3.93 -14.21
C TRP A 30 5.83 4.90 -13.15
N GLY A 31 6.71 5.74 -12.60
CA GLY A 31 6.38 6.64 -11.48
C GLY A 31 6.24 5.94 -10.11
N PHE A 32 6.27 4.60 -10.07
CA PHE A 32 6.33 3.81 -8.84
C PHE A 32 6.91 2.41 -9.08
N PHE A 33 7.48 1.81 -8.04
CA PHE A 33 8.00 0.44 -8.02
C PHE A 33 8.03 -0.08 -6.58
N GLN A 34 8.15 -1.39 -6.40
CA GLN A 34 8.32 -2.02 -5.09
C GLN A 34 9.79 -2.29 -4.80
N LEU A 35 10.20 -2.05 -3.56
CA LEU A 35 11.51 -2.45 -3.05
C LEU A 35 11.38 -3.73 -2.24
N ILE A 36 12.29 -4.68 -2.47
CA ILE A 36 12.50 -5.84 -1.58
C ILE A 36 13.94 -5.80 -1.04
N ASN A 37 14.22 -6.54 0.03
CA ASN A 37 15.53 -6.60 0.68
C ASN A 37 16.08 -5.20 1.06
N HIS A 38 15.19 -4.26 1.43
CA HIS A 38 15.52 -2.90 1.84
C HIS A 38 16.14 -2.80 3.25
N ASN A 39 16.39 -3.94 3.91
CA ASN A 39 16.99 -4.04 5.25
C ASN A 39 16.18 -3.34 6.36
N ILE A 40 14.86 -3.20 6.18
CA ILE A 40 13.94 -2.75 7.24
C ILE A 40 13.39 -4.01 7.87
N SER A 41 13.47 -4.11 9.21
CA SER A 41 12.96 -5.26 9.95
C SER A 41 11.47 -5.52 9.67
N GLU A 42 11.12 -6.77 9.35
CA GLU A 42 9.74 -7.20 9.17
C GLU A 42 8.92 -6.99 10.45
N GLU A 43 9.53 -7.20 11.62
CA GLU A 43 8.89 -6.95 12.92
C GLU A 43 8.49 -5.47 13.07
N LEU A 44 9.36 -4.55 12.62
CA LEU A 44 9.05 -3.12 12.64
C LEU A 44 7.89 -2.80 11.70
N LEU A 45 7.90 -3.35 10.48
CA LEU A 45 6.81 -3.16 9.52
C LEU A 45 5.47 -3.65 10.09
N ASP A 46 5.46 -4.80 10.74
CA ASP A 46 4.24 -5.36 11.32
C ASP A 46 3.75 -4.57 12.54
N ARG A 47 4.66 -4.07 13.37
CA ARG A 47 4.31 -3.14 14.46
C ARG A 47 3.69 -1.84 13.91
N VAL A 48 4.27 -1.25 12.87
CA VAL A 48 3.73 -0.04 12.24
C VAL A 48 2.34 -0.29 11.66
N LYS A 49 2.15 -1.40 10.94
CA LYS A 49 0.82 -1.80 10.43
C LYS A 49 -0.19 -1.94 11.56
N LYS A 50 0.19 -2.60 12.67
CA LYS A 50 -0.68 -2.80 13.83
C LYS A 50 -1.11 -1.47 14.43
N VAL A 51 -0.17 -0.57 14.71
CA VAL A 51 -0.48 0.76 15.28
C VAL A 51 -1.35 1.58 14.32
N ALA A 52 -1.08 1.56 13.02
CA ALA A 52 -1.91 2.27 12.03
C ALA A 52 -3.36 1.76 12.01
N ILE A 53 -3.56 0.44 12.10
CA ILE A 53 -4.89 -0.17 12.18
C ILE A 53 -5.58 0.20 13.49
N GLU A 54 -4.88 0.15 14.62
CA GLU A 54 -5.43 0.51 15.94
C GLU A 54 -5.83 1.98 15.99
N CYS A 55 -4.98 2.89 15.49
CA CYS A 55 -5.30 4.31 15.37
C CYS A 55 -6.54 4.55 14.50
N TYR A 56 -6.66 3.87 13.35
CA TYR A 56 -7.86 3.96 12.52
C TYR A 56 -9.12 3.51 13.28
N LYS A 57 -9.07 2.36 13.95
CA LYS A 57 -10.20 1.80 14.72
C LYS A 57 -10.66 2.73 15.84
N LEU A 58 -9.71 3.27 16.60
CA LEU A 58 -10.01 4.12 17.75
C LEU A 58 -10.51 5.51 17.34
N GLU A 59 -9.87 6.13 16.35
CA GLU A 59 -10.09 7.56 16.09
C GLU A 59 -10.97 7.83 14.86
N ARG A 60 -10.89 6.98 13.83
CA ARG A 60 -11.44 7.29 12.50
C ARG A 60 -12.62 6.43 12.10
N GLU A 61 -12.71 5.21 12.63
CA GLU A 61 -13.69 4.21 12.16
C GLU A 61 -15.13 4.67 12.38
N ALA A 62 -15.46 5.25 13.53
CA ALA A 62 -16.80 5.77 13.80
C ALA A 62 -17.18 6.88 12.81
N GLY A 63 -16.28 7.84 12.58
CA GLY A 63 -16.49 8.92 11.61
C GLY A 63 -16.64 8.41 10.18
N PHE A 64 -15.82 7.44 9.77
CA PHE A 64 -15.91 6.80 8.46
C PHE A 64 -17.23 6.07 8.27
N LYS A 65 -17.66 5.24 9.25
CA LYS A 65 -18.95 4.52 9.22
C LYS A 65 -20.15 5.45 9.15
N ASN A 66 -20.06 6.62 9.80
CA ASN A 66 -21.11 7.64 9.80
C ASN A 66 -21.02 8.59 8.60
N SER A 67 -20.06 8.41 7.69
CA SER A 67 -19.92 9.28 6.52
C SER A 67 -21.06 9.09 5.52
N LYS A 68 -21.39 10.15 4.79
CA LYS A 68 -22.41 10.14 3.74
C LYS A 68 -22.15 9.07 2.68
N SER A 69 -20.88 8.86 2.31
CA SER A 69 -20.49 7.84 1.33
C SER A 69 -20.85 6.43 1.79
N VAL A 70 -20.58 6.10 3.06
CA VAL A 70 -20.91 4.77 3.62
C VAL A 70 -22.43 4.60 3.76
N GLN A 71 -23.15 5.63 4.19
CA GLN A 71 -24.61 5.59 4.27
C GLN A 71 -25.25 5.33 2.90
N LEU A 72 -24.83 6.07 1.86
CA LEU A 72 -25.31 5.89 0.50
C LEU A 72 -25.00 4.49 -0.05
N LEU A 73 -23.79 3.99 0.20
CA LEU A 73 -23.41 2.63 -0.19
C LEU A 73 -24.33 1.58 0.45
N ASN A 74 -24.57 1.70 1.76
CA ASN A 74 -25.44 0.78 2.49
C ASN A 74 -26.87 0.80 1.93
N GLU A 75 -27.44 1.99 1.67
CA GLU A 75 -28.77 2.10 1.04
C GLU A 75 -28.83 1.40 -0.32
N LEU A 76 -27.82 1.57 -1.17
CA LEU A 76 -27.76 0.92 -2.48
C LEU A 76 -27.68 -0.60 -2.37
N VAL A 77 -26.88 -1.12 -1.43
CA VAL A 77 -26.75 -2.55 -1.15
C VAL A 77 -28.09 -3.12 -0.69
N THR A 78 -28.77 -2.47 0.26
CA THR A 78 -30.08 -2.89 0.76
C THR A 78 -31.15 -2.85 -0.34
N ARG A 79 -31.21 -1.78 -1.15
CA ARG A 79 -32.14 -1.69 -2.29
C ARG A 79 -31.91 -2.81 -3.31
N ARG A 80 -30.65 -3.18 -3.57
CA ARG A 80 -30.32 -4.29 -4.48
C ARG A 80 -30.74 -5.64 -3.92
N ALA A 81 -30.60 -5.85 -2.61
CA ALA A 81 -31.04 -7.07 -1.94
C ALA A 81 -32.57 -7.23 -2.00
N MET A 82 -33.33 -6.15 -1.85
CA MET A 82 -34.81 -6.17 -1.95
C MET A 82 -35.36 -6.34 -3.37
N ARG A 83 -34.52 -6.20 -4.40
CA ARG A 83 -34.90 -6.38 -5.82
C ARG A 83 -34.64 -7.80 -6.35
N LYS A 84 -34.01 -8.66 -5.55
CA LYS A 84 -33.88 -10.10 -5.81
C LYS A 84 -34.97 -10.85 -5.05
#